data_AF-A0A933IG23-F1
#
_entry.id   AF-A0A933IG23-F1
#
_cell.length_a   1.000
_cell.length_b   1.000
_cell.length_c   1.000
_cell.angle_alpha   90.00
_cell.angle_beta   90.00
_cell.angle_gamma   90.00
#
_symmetry.space_group_name_H-M   'P 1'
#
loop_
_entity.id
_entity.type
_entity.pdbx_description
1 polymer ?
#
loop_
_entity_poly.entity_id
_entity_poly.type
_entity_poly.pdbx_seq_one_letter_code
_entity_poly.pdbx_strand_id
1 'polypeptide(L)'
;MAGGFRLACPVRVRYSEIDRQGIVYYSRYLEYVDVALSEYFRALGFPYQVNFDTAAQASRPVPESVRRRIEAFEGTSFSPSG
;
A
#
# COMPACT_ATOMS: atom_id res chain seq x y z
N MET A 1 5.48 0.04 -30.10
CA MET A 1 4.04 0.19 -29.78
C MET A 1 3.86 0.06 -28.28
N ALA A 2 3.18 1.04 -27.68
CA ALA A 2 2.61 1.11 -26.34
C ALA A 2 3.46 0.60 -25.14
N GLY A 3 3.99 1.55 -24.35
CA GLY A 3 4.23 1.31 -22.93
C GLY A 3 2.89 1.09 -22.23
N GLY A 4 2.38 -0.14 -22.27
CA GLY A 4 1.12 -0.51 -21.66
C GLY A 4 1.16 -0.40 -20.14
N PHE A 5 -0.01 -0.29 -19.52
CA PHE A 5 -0.13 -0.37 -18.07
C PHE A 5 0.45 -1.72 -17.61
N ARG A 6 1.47 -1.68 -16.74
CA ARG A 6 2.17 -2.87 -16.25
C ARG A 6 1.31 -3.74 -15.33
N LEU A 7 0.20 -3.20 -14.83
CA LEU A 7 -0.72 -3.87 -13.93
C LEU A 7 -2.15 -3.34 -14.16
N ALA A 8 -3.13 -4.23 -14.13
CA ALA A 8 -4.54 -3.90 -14.11
C ALA A 8 -5.25 -4.79 -13.06
N CYS A 9 -6.05 -4.17 -12.19
CA CYS A 9 -6.76 -4.85 -11.11
C CYS A 9 -8.28 -4.69 -11.31
N PRO A 10 -8.96 -5.65 -11.96
CA PRO A 10 -10.40 -5.56 -12.16
C PRO A 10 -11.14 -5.76 -10.83
N VAL A 11 -11.95 -4.77 -10.44
CA VAL A 11 -12.79 -4.83 -9.24
C VAL A 11 -14.25 -4.92 -9.66
N ARG A 12 -15.01 -5.83 -9.03
CA ARG A 12 -16.45 -5.95 -9.24
C ARG A 12 -17.18 -5.11 -8.20
N VAL A 13 -17.97 -4.14 -8.66
CA VAL A 13 -18.84 -3.31 -7.83
C VAL A 13 -19.97 -4.17 -7.27
N ARG A 14 -20.22 -4.07 -5.96
CA ARG A 14 -21.32 -4.78 -5.28
C ARG A 14 -22.50 -3.84 -5.08
N TYR A 15 -23.70 -4.40 -4.95
CA TYR A 15 -24.92 -3.63 -4.71
C TYR A 15 -24.86 -2.78 -3.41
N SER A 16 -24.12 -3.23 -2.41
CA SER A 16 -23.92 -2.46 -1.17
C SER A 16 -23.04 -1.21 -1.35
N GLU A 17 -22.35 -1.07 -2.47
CA GLU A 17 -21.38 0.00 -2.74
C GLU A 17 -21.98 1.15 -3.56
N ILE A 18 -23.21 0.98 -4.01
CA ILE A 18 -23.94 1.94 -4.85
C ILE A 18 -25.10 2.56 -4.07
N ASP A 19 -25.42 3.81 -4.42
CA ASP A 19 -26.64 4.46 -3.96
C ASP A 19 -27.86 4.00 -4.77
N ARG A 20 -29.04 4.54 -4.43
CA ARG A 20 -30.29 4.23 -5.16
C ARG A 20 -30.29 4.69 -6.62
N GLN A 21 -29.38 5.57 -7.03
CA GLN A 21 -29.24 6.04 -8.40
C GLN A 21 -28.28 5.16 -9.21
N GLY A 22 -27.67 4.15 -8.58
CA GLY A 22 -26.70 3.25 -9.21
C GLY A 22 -25.29 3.81 -9.27
N ILE A 23 -24.98 4.84 -8.49
CA ILE A 23 -23.66 5.48 -8.46
C ILE A 23 -22.88 4.97 -7.26
N VAL A 24 -21.61 4.64 -7.48
CA VAL A 24 -20.69 4.22 -6.41
C VAL A 24 -20.42 5.36 -5.44
N TYR A 25 -20.52 5.08 -4.14
CA TYR A 25 -20.19 6.06 -3.11
C TYR A 25 -18.73 6.50 -3.20
N TYR A 26 -18.47 7.80 -3.00
CA TYR A 26 -17.13 8.37 -3.13
C TYR A 26 -16.09 7.69 -2.21
N SER A 27 -16.51 7.28 -1.01
CA SER A 27 -15.65 6.56 -0.06
C SER A 27 -15.10 5.24 -0.60
N ARG A 28 -15.84 4.56 -1.49
CA ARG A 28 -15.46 3.25 -2.03
C ARG A 28 -14.29 3.31 -3.00
N TYR A 29 -14.04 4.47 -3.61
CA TYR A 29 -12.88 4.63 -4.49
C TYR A 29 -11.56 4.41 -3.76
N LEU A 30 -11.45 4.82 -2.49
CA LEU A 30 -10.24 4.61 -1.70
C LEU A 30 -9.99 3.12 -1.43
N GLU A 31 -11.05 2.33 -1.22
CA GLU A 31 -10.94 0.88 -1.05
C GLU A 31 -10.47 0.20 -2.35
N TYR A 32 -10.97 0.65 -3.52
CA TYR A 32 -10.51 0.11 -4.81
C TYR A 32 -9.05 0.46 -5.07
N VAL A 33 -8.61 1.67 -4.69
CA VAL A 33 -7.21 2.09 -4.79
C VAL A 33 -6.33 1.27 -3.86
N ASP A 34 -6.77 0.99 -2.63
CA ASP A 34 -6.02 0.15 -1.68
C ASP A 34 -5.76 -1.26 -2.22
N VAL A 35 -6.76 -1.87 -2.85
CA VAL A 35 -6.60 -3.16 -3.54
C VAL A 35 -5.58 -3.07 -4.68
N ALA A 36 -5.68 -2.03 -5.52
CA ALA A 36 -4.75 -1.83 -6.63
C ALA A 36 -3.30 -1.57 -6.16
N LEU A 37 -3.13 -0.81 -5.06
CA LEU A 37 -1.84 -0.54 -4.44
C LEU A 37 -1.23 -1.83 -3.87
N SER A 38 -2.03 -2.62 -3.16
CA SER A 38 -1.60 -3.90 -2.62
C SER A 38 -1.08 -4.84 -3.72
N GLU A 39 -1.83 -4.96 -4.82
CA GLU A 39 -1.41 -5.76 -5.98
C GLU A 39 -0.19 -5.18 -6.71
N TYR A 40 -0.06 -3.85 -6.74
CA TYR A 40 1.10 -3.18 -7.33
C TYR A 40 2.38 -3.44 -6.54
N PHE A 41 2.36 -3.26 -5.23
CA PHE A 41 3.51 -3.56 -4.39
C PHE A 41 3.85 -5.05 -4.42
N ARG A 42 2.83 -5.93 -4.44
CA ARG A 42 3.02 -7.37 -4.65
C ARG A 42 3.73 -7.68 -5.96
N ALA A 43 3.31 -7.05 -7.07
CA ALA A 43 3.95 -7.20 -8.37
C ALA A 43 5.41 -6.68 -8.40
N LEU A 44 5.74 -5.70 -7.54
CA LEU A 44 7.10 -5.20 -7.34
C LEU A 44 7.95 -6.07 -6.38
N GLY A 45 7.38 -7.11 -5.76
CA GLY A 45 8.08 -7.96 -4.80
C GLY A 45 8.16 -7.37 -3.38
N PHE A 46 7.39 -6.33 -3.07
CA PHE A 46 7.23 -5.76 -1.73
C PHE A 46 5.90 -6.25 -1.15
N PRO A 47 5.86 -7.32 -0.35
CA PRO A 47 4.62 -7.69 0.31
C PRO A 47 4.20 -6.54 1.23
N TYR A 48 2.99 -6.01 1.02
CA TYR A 48 2.38 -4.96 1.85
C TYR A 48 2.09 -5.44 3.29
N GLN A 49 2.39 -6.72 3.59
CA GLN A 49 2.46 -7.24 4.94
C GLN A 49 3.61 -6.54 5.66
N VAL A 50 3.26 -5.37 6.19
CA VAL A 50 3.93 -4.63 7.22
C VAL A 50 4.73 -5.61 8.05
N ASN A 51 6.06 -5.45 7.98
CA ASN A 51 7.01 -5.83 9.00
C ASN A 51 6.32 -5.98 10.37
N PHE A 52 5.73 -7.13 10.66
CA PHE A 52 4.99 -7.42 11.88
C PHE A 52 5.36 -8.83 12.24
N ASP A 53 6.06 -8.96 13.35
CA ASP A 53 6.44 -10.24 13.88
C ASP A 53 5.22 -10.79 14.62
N THR A 54 4.56 -11.78 14.01
CA THR A 54 3.39 -12.43 14.60
C THR A 54 3.73 -13.07 15.95
N ALA A 55 4.98 -13.51 16.17
CA ALA A 55 5.42 -14.09 17.44
C ALA A 55 5.67 -13.02 18.51
N ALA A 56 6.18 -11.84 18.12
CA ALA A 56 6.45 -10.75 19.04
C ALA A 56 5.29 -9.73 19.17
N GLN A 57 4.21 -9.88 18.40
CA GLN A 57 3.09 -8.92 18.29
C GLN A 57 3.56 -7.47 18.07
N ALA A 58 4.72 -7.30 17.43
CA ALA A 58 5.37 -6.02 17.27
C ALA A 58 5.66 -5.78 15.79
N SER A 59 5.56 -4.53 15.36
CA SER A 59 6.08 -4.14 14.06
C SER A 59 7.58 -4.47 14.03
N ARG A 60 8.03 -5.34 13.11
CA ARG A 60 9.46 -5.56 12.89
C ARG A 60 10.08 -4.20 12.58
N PRO A 61 11.22 -3.87 13.20
CA PRO A 61 11.91 -2.63 12.89
C PRO A 61 12.17 -2.58 11.39
N VAL A 62 11.89 -1.42 10.79
CA VAL A 62 12.14 -1.17 9.37
C VAL A 62 13.58 -1.60 9.05
N PRO A 63 13.81 -2.44 8.01
CA PRO A 63 15.16 -2.86 7.65
C PRO A 63 16.08 -1.65 7.46
N GLU A 64 17.34 -1.75 7.91
CA GLU A 64 18.31 -0.64 7.88
C GLU A 64 18.54 -0.06 6.48
N SER A 65 18.31 -0.84 5.42
CA SER A 65 18.38 -0.39 4.03
C SER A 65 17.23 0.55 3.66
N VAL A 66 16.04 0.32 4.22
CA VAL A 66 14.85 1.15 3.99
C VAL A 66 14.93 2.39 4.87
N ARG A 67 15.34 2.25 6.14
CA ARG A 67 15.60 3.39 7.04
C ARG A 67 16.58 4.38 6.41
N ARG A 68 17.73 3.91 5.92
CA ARG A 68 18.72 4.75 5.23
C ARG A 68 18.17 5.48 4.00
N ARG A 69 17.24 4.87 3.27
CA ARG A 69 16.61 5.51 2.09
C ARG A 69 15.60 6.57 2.49
N ILE A 70 14.88 6.37 3.59
CA ILE A 70 13.95 7.35 4.15
C ILE A 70 14.73 8.54 4.71
N GLU A 71 15.79 8.30 5.51
CA GLU A 71 16.66 9.36 6.04
C GLU A 71 17.33 10.18 4.92
N ALA A 72 17.81 9.51 3.86
CA ALA A 72 18.37 10.19 2.70
C ALA A 72 17.32 11.04 1.94
N PHE A 73 16.04 10.69 2.03
CA PHE A 73 14.94 11.42 1.41
C PHE A 73 14.41 12.56 2.30
N GLU A 74 14.29 12.34 3.60
CA GLU A 74 13.71 13.27 4.57
C GLU A 74 14.73 14.30 5.10
N GLY A 75 16.02 14.10 4.87
CA GLY A 75 17.08 15.03 5.30
C GLY A 75 17.27 15.11 6.82
N THR A 76 16.57 14.26 7.57
CA THR A 76 16.61 14.17 9.02
C THR A 76 17.55 13.04 9.44
N SER A 77 18.67 13.38 10.08
CA SER A 77 19.51 12.40 10.77
C SER A 77 18.77 11.95 12.04
N PHE A 78 18.17 10.76 12.03
CA PHE A 78 17.64 10.17 13.24
C PHE A 78 18.81 9.74 14.13
N SER A 79 19.10 10.52 15.18
CA SER A 79 20.04 10.14 16.24
C SER A 79 19.27 9.33 17.28
N PRO A 80 19.54 8.03 17.49
CA PRO A 80 18.90 7.28 18.55
C PRO A 80 19.57 7.68 19.87
N SER A 81 18.94 8.59 20.61
CA SER A 81 19.29 8.85 22.00
C SER A 81 18.32 8.13 22.92
N GLY A 82 18.83 7.14 23.67
CA GLY A 82 18.17 6.54 24.85
C GLY A 82 17.47 5.23 24.59
#